data_AF-A0A2K4MIT7-F1
#
_entry.id   AF-A0A2K4MIT7-F1
#
_cell.length_a   1.000
_cell.length_b   1.000
_cell.length_c   1.000
_cell.angle_alpha   90.00
_cell.angle_beta   90.00
_cell.angle_gamma   90.00
#
_symmetry.space_group_name_H-M   'P 1'
#
loop_
_entity.id
_entity.type
_entity.pdbx_description
1 polymer ?
#
loop_
_entity_poly.entity_id
_entity_poly.type
_entity_poly.pdbx_seq_one_letter_code
_entity_poly.pdbx_strand_id
1 'polypeptide(L)'
;DGAALQTTLQDYDPQGLYYAGDAEQLARYAQLRQQAYDLQAKQFEGGGTIRGLTAGQWFRLDDHPAHETDSAQDREFVVTAQTIQARNNLPQDLTQQLNLAAPGLLAAGLATDAVPFGTEQTAAPFTTRIQAQRRGIPLTPAYAHTAQAKPTSLGVQTATVVGPAEPTDQAADEIYTDAQGRIKVQFHWQRPEEHKTFGANLDDKSSCWLRVAMPSAGAGFGHQFIPRIGQEVLVDFIEGDIDRPVITGVLYNGSHPTPDFSGAGALPANKTLSGIKSKEHQGGGYNELLFDDTPGEVRAKLSSESGKTQLNQGFLTHPRSNGKAQPRGEGF
;
A
#
# COMPACT_ATOMS: atom_id res chain seq x y z
N ASP A 1 -15.09 38.48 15.50
CA ASP A 1 -14.31 38.26 14.27
C ASP A 1 -14.04 36.79 14.00
N GLY A 2 -14.91 36.12 13.26
CA GLY A 2 -14.68 34.73 12.82
C GLY A 2 -13.52 34.59 11.84
N ALA A 3 -13.24 35.63 11.04
CA ALA A 3 -12.13 35.66 10.10
C ALA A 3 -10.75 35.57 10.78
N ALA A 4 -10.59 36.20 11.95
CA ALA A 4 -9.34 36.16 12.73
C ALA A 4 -9.09 34.78 13.35
N LEU A 5 -10.15 34.05 13.72
CA LEU A 5 -10.06 32.68 14.22
C LEU A 5 -9.74 31.69 13.10
N GLN A 6 -10.32 31.87 11.91
CA GLN A 6 -10.06 31.01 10.75
C GLN A 6 -8.60 31.05 10.30
N THR A 7 -7.95 32.22 10.37
CA THR A 7 -6.51 32.35 10.05
C THR A 7 -5.57 31.68 11.07
N THR A 8 -6.08 31.27 12.24
CA THR A 8 -5.29 30.56 13.26
C THR A 8 -5.41 29.04 13.19
N LEU A 9 -6.35 28.51 12.40
CA LEU A 9 -6.54 27.08 12.22
C LEU A 9 -5.59 26.58 11.13
N GLN A 10 -4.57 25.83 11.56
CA GLN A 10 -3.62 25.18 10.67
C GLN A 10 -3.84 23.66 10.73
N ASP A 11 -3.93 23.04 9.56
CA ASP A 11 -3.76 21.60 9.41
C ASP A 11 -2.33 21.32 8.93
N TYR A 12 -1.64 20.40 9.58
CA TYR A 12 -0.25 20.04 9.26
C TYR A 12 -0.09 18.53 9.29
N ASP A 13 0.23 17.98 8.12
CA ASP A 13 0.44 16.55 7.91
C ASP A 13 1.83 16.32 7.29
N PRO A 14 2.80 15.78 8.05
CA PRO A 14 4.16 15.60 7.57
C PRO A 14 4.22 14.52 6.48
N GLN A 15 4.51 14.92 5.25
CA GLN A 15 4.63 13.97 4.14
C GLN A 15 6.01 13.31 4.11
N GLY A 16 6.02 12.00 3.87
CA GLY A 16 7.24 11.21 3.72
C GLY A 16 7.95 11.39 2.37
N LEU A 17 9.16 10.84 2.28
CA LEU A 17 9.91 10.72 1.01
C LEU A 17 9.06 10.01 -0.06
N TYR A 18 9.11 10.52 -1.29
CA TYR A 18 8.38 10.04 -2.48
C TYR A 18 6.86 10.30 -2.49
N TYR A 19 6.33 11.14 -1.59
CA TYR A 19 4.94 11.57 -1.66
C TYR A 19 4.62 12.38 -2.94
N ALA A 20 5.60 13.12 -3.46
CA ALA A 20 5.52 13.77 -4.77
C ALA A 20 6.89 13.76 -5.46
N GLY A 21 6.90 13.92 -6.78
CA GLY A 21 8.13 13.93 -7.58
C GLY A 21 8.97 15.20 -7.42
N ASP A 22 8.32 16.32 -7.09
CA ASP A 22 8.97 17.63 -6.96
C ASP A 22 8.16 18.57 -6.03
N ALA A 23 8.71 19.76 -5.79
CA ALA A 23 8.10 20.79 -4.96
C ALA A 23 6.78 21.35 -5.54
N GLU A 24 6.64 21.37 -6.86
CA GLU A 24 5.43 21.86 -7.53
C GLU A 24 4.26 20.89 -7.32
N GLN A 25 4.50 19.58 -7.45
CA GLN A 25 3.52 18.56 -7.12
C GLN A 25 3.15 18.56 -5.63
N LEU A 26 4.11 18.80 -4.72
CA LEU A 26 3.81 18.98 -3.29
C LEU A 26 2.86 20.16 -3.07
N ALA A 27 3.16 21.31 -3.66
CA ALA A 27 2.30 22.50 -3.58
C ALA A 27 0.91 22.23 -4.16
N ARG A 28 0.83 21.52 -5.28
CA ARG A 28 -0.43 21.11 -5.89
C ARG A 28 -1.26 20.23 -4.95
N TYR A 29 -0.65 19.23 -4.31
CA TYR A 29 -1.37 18.38 -3.34
C TYR A 29 -1.84 19.17 -2.12
N ALA A 30 -1.02 20.07 -1.59
CA ALA A 30 -1.43 20.96 -0.49
C ALA A 30 -2.62 21.85 -0.91
N GLN A 31 -2.60 22.42 -2.11
CA GLN A 31 -3.69 23.22 -2.65
C GLN A 31 -4.98 22.40 -2.81
N LEU A 32 -4.90 21.15 -3.30
CA LEU A 32 -6.06 20.27 -3.42
C LEU A 32 -6.68 19.94 -2.06
N ARG A 33 -5.86 19.74 -1.02
CA ARG A 33 -6.33 19.53 0.35
C ARG A 33 -7.05 20.78 0.89
N GLN A 34 -6.45 21.96 0.68
CA GLN A 34 -7.08 23.23 1.06
C GLN A 34 -8.43 23.42 0.36
N GLN A 35 -8.50 23.19 -0.95
CA GLN A 35 -9.73 23.28 -1.72
C GLN A 35 -10.81 22.31 -1.22
N ALA A 36 -10.44 21.10 -0.79
CA ALA A 36 -11.37 20.15 -0.21
C ALA A 36 -11.96 20.64 1.12
N TYR A 37 -11.16 21.32 1.95
CA TYR A 37 -11.65 21.98 3.16
C TYR A 37 -12.55 23.18 2.83
N ASP A 38 -12.14 24.02 1.88
CA ASP A 38 -12.91 25.20 1.45
C ASP A 38 -14.30 24.79 0.91
N LEU A 39 -14.37 23.67 0.18
CA LEU A 39 -15.62 23.08 -0.32
C LEU A 39 -16.57 22.65 0.81
N GLN A 40 -16.04 22.18 1.94
CA GLN A 40 -16.84 21.78 3.09
C GLN A 40 -17.29 22.98 3.94
N ALA A 41 -16.57 24.11 3.86
CA ALA A 41 -16.84 25.28 4.69
C ALA A 41 -18.19 25.94 4.37
N LYS A 42 -18.65 25.90 3.12
CA LYS A 42 -19.93 26.48 2.71
C LYS A 42 -20.62 25.59 1.67
N GLN A 43 -21.81 25.13 1.99
CA GLN A 43 -22.65 24.31 1.11
C GLN A 43 -24.04 24.94 0.97
N PHE A 44 -24.67 24.74 -0.18
CA PHE A 44 -26.01 25.23 -0.44
C PHE A 44 -26.94 24.06 -0.70
N GLU A 45 -28.14 24.11 -0.12
CA GLU A 45 -29.18 23.13 -0.37
C GLU A 45 -30.45 23.84 -0.82
N GLY A 46 -31.14 23.26 -1.80
CA GLY A 46 -32.36 23.81 -2.37
C GLY A 46 -33.35 22.71 -2.71
N GLY A 47 -34.63 23.06 -2.75
CA GLY A 47 -35.70 22.14 -3.12
C GLY A 47 -36.68 22.78 -4.08
N GLY A 48 -37.27 21.98 -4.96
CA GLY A 48 -38.28 22.46 -5.92
C GLY A 48 -38.88 21.35 -6.77
N THR A 49 -39.50 21.74 -7.88
CA THR A 49 -40.18 20.84 -8.83
C THR A 49 -39.49 20.82 -10.20
N ILE A 50 -38.27 21.33 -10.28
CA ILE A 50 -37.49 21.47 -11.51
C ILE A 50 -37.06 20.08 -12.00
N ARG A 51 -37.44 19.73 -13.23
CA ARG A 51 -37.15 18.39 -13.81
C ARG A 51 -35.90 18.35 -14.69
N GLY A 52 -35.47 19.51 -15.20
CA GLY A 52 -34.38 19.60 -16.17
C GLY A 52 -32.99 19.73 -15.56
N LEU A 53 -32.90 19.87 -14.23
CA LEU A 53 -31.64 20.09 -13.52
C LEU A 53 -31.07 18.74 -13.07
N THR A 54 -29.79 18.51 -13.32
CA THR A 54 -29.06 17.29 -12.92
C THR A 54 -27.72 17.61 -12.26
N ALA A 55 -27.16 16.64 -11.52
CA ALA A 55 -25.81 16.78 -10.98
C ALA A 55 -24.78 17.01 -12.10
N GLY A 56 -23.85 17.94 -11.89
CA GLY A 56 -22.87 18.40 -12.87
C GLY A 56 -23.34 19.58 -13.74
N GLN A 57 -24.64 19.94 -13.72
CA GLN A 57 -25.13 21.15 -14.36
C GLN A 57 -25.00 22.36 -13.44
N TRP A 58 -25.08 23.55 -14.02
CA TRP A 58 -25.10 24.80 -13.28
C TRP A 58 -26.36 25.61 -13.61
N PHE A 59 -26.77 26.45 -12.67
CA PHE A 59 -27.87 27.38 -12.83
C PHE A 59 -27.52 28.71 -12.17
N ARG A 60 -28.23 29.77 -12.58
CA ARG A 60 -28.20 31.06 -11.89
C ARG A 60 -29.47 31.20 -11.06
N LEU A 61 -29.32 31.60 -9.80
CA LEU A 61 -30.42 31.86 -8.89
C LEU A 61 -30.83 33.32 -8.99
N ASP A 62 -32.02 33.58 -9.52
CA ASP A 62 -32.62 34.91 -9.55
C ASP A 62 -33.76 35.01 -8.52
N ASP A 63 -34.12 36.23 -8.13
CA ASP A 63 -35.24 36.56 -7.23
C ASP A 63 -35.21 35.87 -5.84
N HIS A 64 -34.02 35.68 -5.27
CA HIS A 64 -33.87 35.12 -3.92
C HIS A 64 -33.44 36.21 -2.91
N PRO A 65 -34.22 36.49 -1.84
CA PRO A 65 -33.96 37.60 -0.90
C PRO A 65 -32.54 37.61 -0.30
N ALA A 66 -32.01 36.43 0.05
CA ALA A 66 -30.66 36.31 0.61
C ALA A 66 -29.52 36.57 -0.40
N HIS A 67 -29.82 36.66 -1.70
CA HIS A 67 -28.86 36.83 -2.78
C HIS A 67 -29.15 38.07 -3.64
N GLU A 68 -30.04 38.97 -3.20
CA GLU A 68 -30.38 40.18 -3.96
C GLU A 68 -29.18 41.13 -4.10
N THR A 69 -28.33 41.21 -3.08
CA THR A 69 -27.11 42.03 -3.07
C THR A 69 -25.89 41.31 -3.66
N ASP A 70 -26.02 40.02 -4.00
CA ASP A 70 -24.91 39.24 -4.52
C ASP A 70 -24.63 39.61 -5.99
N SER A 71 -23.35 39.56 -6.36
CA SER A 71 -22.94 39.75 -7.75
C SER A 71 -23.57 38.71 -8.68
N ALA A 72 -23.56 38.94 -10.00
CA ALA A 72 -24.10 37.96 -10.94
C ALA A 72 -23.36 36.61 -10.87
N GLN A 73 -22.04 36.63 -10.65
CA GLN A 73 -21.20 35.42 -10.52
C GLN A 73 -21.49 34.67 -9.21
N ASP A 74 -21.76 35.39 -8.14
CA ASP A 74 -22.08 34.85 -6.82
C ASP A 74 -23.45 34.14 -6.75
N ARG A 75 -24.29 34.37 -7.76
CA ARG A 75 -25.58 33.72 -7.95
C ARG A 75 -25.51 32.50 -8.86
N GLU A 76 -24.33 32.13 -9.36
CA GLU A 76 -24.15 30.92 -10.17
C GLU A 76 -23.76 29.73 -9.30
N PHE A 77 -24.52 28.65 -9.41
CA PHE A 77 -24.36 27.43 -8.63
C PHE A 77 -24.24 26.21 -9.53
N VAL A 78 -23.36 25.28 -9.18
CA VAL A 78 -23.20 23.95 -9.77
C VAL A 78 -23.85 22.93 -8.83
N VAL A 79 -24.66 22.03 -9.38
CA VAL A 79 -25.31 20.96 -8.64
C VAL A 79 -24.32 19.82 -8.41
N THR A 80 -24.06 19.50 -7.15
CA THR A 80 -23.12 18.44 -6.76
C THR A 80 -23.83 17.12 -6.43
N ALA A 81 -25.06 17.20 -5.93
CA ALA A 81 -25.91 16.02 -5.68
C ALA A 81 -27.39 16.36 -5.91
N GLN A 82 -28.16 15.35 -6.27
CA GLN A 82 -29.60 15.49 -6.47
C GLN A 82 -30.33 14.27 -5.90
N THR A 83 -31.35 14.53 -5.10
CA THR A 83 -32.34 13.54 -4.66
C THR A 83 -33.65 13.85 -5.35
N ILE A 84 -34.25 12.84 -5.97
CA ILE A 84 -35.53 12.95 -6.69
C ILE A 84 -36.55 12.08 -5.97
N GLN A 85 -37.71 12.66 -5.72
CA GLN A 85 -38.89 11.91 -5.28
C GLN A 85 -39.99 12.11 -6.32
N ALA A 86 -40.46 11.01 -6.90
CA ALA A 86 -41.54 11.02 -7.87
C ALA A 86 -42.66 10.09 -7.39
N ARG A 87 -43.90 10.58 -7.46
CA ARG A 87 -45.10 9.79 -7.18
C ARG A 87 -45.79 9.48 -8.51
N ASN A 88 -45.99 8.20 -8.78
CA ASN A 88 -46.76 7.78 -9.94
C ASN A 88 -48.25 7.72 -9.57
N ASN A 89 -49.11 8.33 -10.41
CA ASN A 89 -50.56 8.28 -10.25
C ASN A 89 -51.12 7.02 -10.93
N LEU A 90 -50.82 5.84 -10.36
CA LEU A 90 -51.31 4.57 -10.88
C LEU A 90 -52.85 4.52 -10.80
N PRO A 91 -53.54 3.97 -11.82
CA PRO A 91 -54.98 3.72 -11.74
C PRO A 91 -55.32 2.85 -10.52
N GLN A 92 -56.44 3.14 -9.85
CA GLN A 92 -56.84 2.45 -8.62
C GLN A 92 -56.90 0.92 -8.79
N ASP A 93 -57.40 0.45 -9.93
CA ASP A 93 -57.49 -0.98 -10.26
C ASP A 93 -56.10 -1.64 -10.29
N LEU A 94 -55.11 -0.95 -10.85
CA LEU A 94 -53.74 -1.44 -10.94
C LEU A 94 -53.06 -1.43 -9.56
N THR A 95 -53.31 -0.39 -8.74
CA THR A 95 -52.82 -0.35 -7.36
C THR A 95 -53.39 -1.47 -6.52
N GLN A 96 -54.68 -1.79 -6.66
CA GLN A 96 -55.32 -2.91 -5.97
C GLN A 96 -54.73 -4.25 -6.41
N GLN A 97 -54.55 -4.47 -7.72
CA GLN A 97 -53.93 -5.69 -8.25
C GLN A 97 -52.48 -5.86 -7.77
N LEU A 98 -51.68 -4.79 -7.76
CA LEU A 98 -50.30 -4.82 -7.27
C LEU A 98 -50.22 -5.07 -5.76
N ASN A 99 -51.17 -4.56 -4.98
CA ASN A 99 -51.22 -4.80 -3.53
C ASN A 99 -51.55 -6.25 -3.20
N LEU A 100 -52.35 -6.92 -4.03
CA LEU A 100 -52.67 -8.33 -3.89
C LEU A 100 -51.55 -9.26 -4.39
N ALA A 101 -50.89 -8.89 -5.49
CA ALA A 101 -49.90 -9.74 -6.14
C ALA A 101 -48.46 -9.55 -5.62
N ALA A 102 -48.08 -8.35 -5.18
CA ALA A 102 -46.71 -8.02 -4.79
C ALA A 102 -46.66 -6.83 -3.80
N PRO A 103 -47.18 -6.98 -2.56
CA PRO A 103 -47.27 -5.89 -1.58
C PRO A 103 -45.91 -5.27 -1.21
N GLY A 104 -44.82 -6.05 -1.30
CA GLY A 104 -43.46 -5.56 -1.05
C GLY A 104 -43.00 -4.46 -2.02
N LEU A 105 -43.51 -4.44 -3.26
CA LEU A 105 -43.17 -3.40 -4.25
C LEU A 105 -43.81 -2.04 -3.93
N LEU A 106 -44.96 -2.04 -3.24
CA LEU A 106 -45.62 -0.82 -2.77
C LEU A 106 -45.03 -0.32 -1.44
N ALA A 107 -44.53 -1.24 -0.59
CA ALA A 107 -43.91 -0.91 0.68
C ALA A 107 -42.45 -0.40 0.55
N ALA A 108 -41.72 -0.83 -0.49
CA ALA A 108 -40.30 -0.49 -0.68
C ALA A 108 -40.03 1.00 -0.92
N GLY A 109 -41.04 1.80 -1.29
CA GLY A 109 -40.91 3.25 -1.46
C GLY A 109 -40.81 4.06 -0.15
N LEU A 110 -40.95 3.42 1.02
CA LEU A 110 -40.94 4.06 2.34
C LEU A 110 -39.69 3.74 3.18
N ALA A 111 -38.79 2.88 2.69
CA ALA A 111 -37.68 2.31 3.47
C ALA A 111 -36.29 2.88 3.10
N THR A 112 -36.23 4.10 2.57
CA THR A 112 -34.98 4.85 2.47
C THR A 112 -34.94 5.89 3.59
N ASP A 113 -33.78 6.09 4.24
CA ASP A 113 -33.51 7.16 5.23
C ASP A 113 -33.74 8.60 4.72
N ALA A 114 -34.35 8.76 3.55
CA ALA A 114 -34.91 10.00 3.08
C ALA A 114 -36.08 10.40 3.99
N VAL A 115 -35.86 11.43 4.81
CA VAL A 115 -36.92 12.13 5.54
C VAL A 115 -38.06 12.42 4.56
N PRO A 116 -39.27 11.84 4.75
CA PRO A 116 -40.38 12.08 3.84
C PRO A 116 -40.72 13.57 3.85
N PHE A 117 -40.45 14.27 2.75
CA PHE A 117 -40.94 15.63 2.58
C PHE A 117 -42.42 15.57 2.20
N GLY A 118 -43.30 15.82 3.18
CA GLY A 118 -44.74 15.93 3.00
C GLY A 118 -45.45 14.58 3.02
N THR A 119 -46.04 14.24 4.17
CA THR A 119 -46.98 13.13 4.35
C THR A 119 -48.39 13.43 3.80
N GLU A 120 -48.60 14.61 3.21
CA GLU A 120 -49.90 15.04 2.72
C GLU A 120 -50.20 14.50 1.31
N GLN A 121 -51.46 14.12 1.09
CA GLN A 121 -52.03 13.68 -0.19
C GLN A 121 -51.98 14.78 -1.28
N THR A 122 -51.60 16.00 -0.92
CA THR A 122 -51.45 17.17 -1.79
C THR A 122 -50.01 17.40 -2.30
N ALA A 123 -49.06 16.53 -1.96
CA ALA A 123 -47.67 16.73 -2.37
C ALA A 123 -47.50 16.66 -3.90
N ALA A 124 -46.70 17.56 -4.46
CA ALA A 124 -46.41 17.61 -5.89
C ALA A 124 -45.95 16.25 -6.43
N PRO A 125 -46.37 15.84 -7.64
CA PRO A 125 -46.07 14.51 -8.21
C PRO A 125 -44.57 14.29 -8.45
N PHE A 126 -43.78 15.35 -8.45
CA PHE A 126 -42.34 15.32 -8.57
C PHE A 126 -41.75 16.41 -7.68
N THR A 127 -40.79 16.04 -6.83
CA THR A 127 -39.97 16.96 -6.06
C THR A 127 -38.51 16.59 -6.22
N THR A 128 -37.64 17.59 -6.20
CA THR A 128 -36.19 17.41 -6.21
C THR A 128 -35.58 18.24 -5.10
N ARG A 129 -34.62 17.65 -4.39
CA ARG A 129 -33.69 18.34 -3.51
C ARG A 129 -32.33 18.31 -4.18
N ILE A 130 -31.66 19.45 -4.19
CA ILE A 130 -30.31 19.60 -4.73
C ILE A 130 -29.35 20.02 -3.62
N GLN A 131 -28.14 19.52 -3.70
CA GLN A 131 -26.97 20.12 -3.06
C GLN A 131 -26.18 20.82 -4.16
N ALA A 132 -25.70 22.02 -3.84
CA ALA A 132 -25.04 22.88 -4.80
C ALA A 132 -23.86 23.62 -4.18
N GLN A 133 -22.96 24.03 -5.07
CA GLN A 133 -21.78 24.83 -4.75
C GLN A 133 -21.69 26.02 -5.69
N ARG A 134 -21.07 27.11 -5.25
CA ARG A 134 -20.86 28.27 -6.15
C ARG A 134 -19.94 27.87 -7.31
N ARG A 135 -20.27 28.30 -8.52
CA ARG A 135 -19.56 27.91 -9.74
C ARG A 135 -18.08 28.28 -9.74
N GLY A 136 -17.71 29.37 -9.05
CA GLY A 136 -16.32 29.81 -8.92
C GLY A 136 -15.47 28.98 -7.95
N ILE A 137 -16.07 28.09 -7.16
CA ILE A 137 -15.35 27.23 -6.21
C ILE A 137 -14.95 25.92 -6.90
N PRO A 138 -13.65 25.56 -6.92
CA PRO A 138 -13.20 24.29 -7.47
C PRO A 138 -13.87 23.09 -6.78
N LEU A 139 -14.40 22.17 -7.58
CA LEU A 139 -14.93 20.90 -7.07
C LEU A 139 -13.78 19.91 -6.93
N THR A 140 -13.35 19.66 -5.69
CA THR A 140 -12.31 18.68 -5.37
C THR A 140 -12.90 17.47 -4.65
N PRO A 141 -12.47 16.23 -4.97
CA PRO A 141 -12.88 15.06 -4.22
C PRO A 141 -12.38 15.15 -2.78
N ALA A 142 -13.09 14.50 -1.86
CA ALA A 142 -12.60 14.35 -0.49
C ALA A 142 -11.30 13.53 -0.49
N TYR A 143 -10.26 14.06 0.16
CA TYR A 143 -8.89 13.58 0.00
C TYR A 143 -8.45 12.54 1.04
N ALA A 144 -9.13 12.46 2.19
CA ALA A 144 -8.78 11.56 3.30
C ALA A 144 -10.03 11.03 4.01
N HIS A 145 -9.87 9.91 4.73
CA HIS A 145 -10.91 9.28 5.55
C HIS A 145 -12.20 8.90 4.80
N THR A 146 -12.11 8.69 3.49
CA THR A 146 -13.21 8.17 2.68
C THR A 146 -13.06 6.68 2.45
N ALA A 147 -14.15 6.01 2.07
CA ALA A 147 -14.10 4.62 1.61
C ALA A 147 -13.22 4.43 0.35
N GLN A 148 -12.93 5.52 -0.37
CA GLN A 148 -12.10 5.55 -1.58
C GLN A 148 -10.68 6.08 -1.28
N ALA A 149 -10.35 6.30 -0.01
CA ALA A 149 -9.01 6.69 0.38
C ALA A 149 -8.01 5.61 -0.04
N LYS A 150 -6.76 6.04 -0.23
CA LYS A 150 -5.67 5.14 -0.58
C LYS A 150 -5.62 3.97 0.43
N PRO A 151 -5.57 2.71 -0.04
CA PRO A 151 -5.49 1.56 0.86
C PRO A 151 -4.16 1.56 1.62
N THR A 152 -4.20 1.04 2.84
CA THR A 152 -3.03 0.91 3.72
C THR A 152 -2.64 -0.55 3.85
N SER A 153 -1.35 -0.83 3.94
CA SER A 153 -0.88 -2.16 4.34
C SER A 153 -1.24 -2.42 5.80
N LEU A 154 -1.76 -3.62 6.08
CA LEU A 154 -2.10 -4.04 7.45
C LEU A 154 -0.91 -4.65 8.20
N GLY A 155 0.23 -4.81 7.54
CA GLY A 155 1.44 -5.35 8.14
C GLY A 155 2.46 -5.81 7.10
N VAL A 156 3.46 -6.53 7.60
CA VAL A 156 4.55 -7.07 6.79
C VAL A 156 4.04 -8.21 5.92
N GLN A 157 4.54 -8.30 4.69
CA GLN A 157 4.24 -9.38 3.76
C GLN A 157 5.51 -10.10 3.33
N THR A 158 5.38 -11.31 2.80
CA THR A 158 6.50 -11.99 2.13
C THR A 158 6.41 -11.85 0.62
N ALA A 159 7.57 -11.85 -0.03
CA ALA A 159 7.68 -11.79 -1.48
C ALA A 159 8.90 -12.59 -1.96
N THR A 160 8.90 -12.97 -3.23
CA THR A 160 10.02 -13.68 -3.86
C THR A 160 10.88 -12.68 -4.64
N VAL A 161 12.20 -12.74 -4.47
CA VAL A 161 13.14 -11.93 -5.25
C VAL A 161 13.14 -12.39 -6.71
N VAL A 162 13.06 -11.45 -7.65
CA VAL A 162 12.97 -11.71 -9.09
C VAL A 162 14.06 -10.94 -9.85
N GLY A 163 14.37 -11.42 -11.05
CA GLY A 163 15.28 -10.79 -12.00
C GLY A 163 14.74 -10.87 -13.43
N PRO A 164 15.49 -10.42 -14.43
CA PRO A 164 15.06 -10.42 -15.83
C PRO A 164 14.64 -11.82 -16.30
N ALA A 165 13.62 -11.89 -17.15
CA ALA A 165 13.14 -13.15 -17.71
C ALA A 165 14.20 -13.84 -18.61
N GLU A 166 15.01 -13.04 -19.29
CA GLU A 166 16.12 -13.51 -20.11
C GLU A 166 17.46 -12.98 -19.53
N PRO A 167 18.52 -13.80 -19.51
CA PRO A 167 19.84 -13.38 -19.06
C PRO A 167 20.33 -12.22 -19.94
N THR A 168 20.34 -11.01 -19.39
CA THR A 168 20.83 -9.83 -20.12
C THR A 168 22.33 -9.64 -19.97
N ASP A 169 22.94 -10.36 -19.01
CA ASP A 169 24.37 -10.63 -18.81
C ASP A 169 24.47 -11.81 -17.83
N GLN A 170 25.62 -12.50 -17.74
CA GLN A 170 25.83 -13.64 -16.83
C GLN A 170 25.45 -13.31 -15.37
N ALA A 171 25.50 -12.03 -14.94
CA ALA A 171 25.12 -11.63 -13.59
C ALA A 171 23.61 -11.76 -13.29
N ALA A 172 22.74 -11.63 -14.31
CA ALA A 172 21.29 -11.55 -14.14
C ALA A 172 20.62 -12.88 -13.74
N ASP A 173 21.33 -14.01 -13.85
CA ASP A 173 20.78 -15.35 -13.56
C ASP A 173 20.64 -15.66 -12.08
N GLU A 174 21.41 -15.00 -11.21
CA GLU A 174 21.38 -15.27 -9.77
C GLU A 174 21.20 -14.01 -8.92
N ILE A 175 21.71 -12.86 -9.37
CA ILE A 175 21.70 -11.61 -8.61
C ILE A 175 21.26 -10.48 -9.53
N TYR A 176 20.14 -9.84 -9.21
CA TYR A 176 19.66 -8.67 -9.95
C TYR A 176 19.52 -7.47 -9.01
N THR A 177 20.41 -6.50 -9.17
CA THR A 177 20.48 -5.32 -8.31
C THR A 177 20.95 -4.09 -9.09
N ASP A 178 20.64 -2.91 -8.58
CA ASP A 178 21.09 -1.64 -9.14
C ASP A 178 22.26 -1.02 -8.34
N ALA A 179 22.70 0.18 -8.75
CA ALA A 179 23.80 0.89 -8.10
C ALA A 179 23.55 1.23 -6.61
N GLN A 180 22.31 1.12 -6.13
CA GLN A 180 21.93 1.40 -4.75
C GLN A 180 21.74 0.12 -3.92
N GLY A 181 21.98 -1.06 -4.50
CA GLY A 181 21.75 -2.35 -3.82
C GLY A 181 20.27 -2.67 -3.65
N ARG A 182 19.39 -2.08 -4.47
CA ARG A 182 17.96 -2.38 -4.48
C ARG A 182 17.71 -3.67 -5.24
N ILE A 183 16.60 -4.34 -4.95
CA ILE A 183 16.18 -5.56 -5.62
C ILE A 183 14.76 -5.40 -6.18
N LYS A 184 14.34 -6.32 -7.05
CA LYS A 184 12.94 -6.45 -7.44
C LYS A 184 12.35 -7.71 -6.84
N VAL A 185 11.06 -7.67 -6.56
CA VAL A 185 10.30 -8.79 -5.98
C VAL A 185 9.00 -9.04 -6.74
N GLN A 186 8.40 -10.20 -6.49
CA GLN A 186 7.01 -10.47 -6.80
C GLN A 186 6.29 -10.88 -5.52
N PHE A 187 5.19 -10.18 -5.22
CA PHE A 187 4.31 -10.53 -4.11
C PHE A 187 3.43 -11.74 -4.48
N HIS A 188 3.07 -12.53 -3.47
CA HIS A 188 2.32 -13.77 -3.67
C HIS A 188 0.87 -13.56 -4.13
N TRP A 189 0.30 -12.38 -3.90
CA TRP A 189 -1.04 -12.03 -4.34
C TRP A 189 -1.11 -11.49 -5.77
N GLN A 190 0.03 -11.18 -6.40
CA GLN A 190 0.06 -10.66 -7.77
C GLN A 190 -0.35 -11.76 -8.76
N ARG A 191 -1.38 -11.47 -9.56
CA ARG A 191 -1.95 -12.40 -10.53
C ARG A 191 -1.63 -11.99 -11.98
N PRO A 192 -1.03 -12.86 -12.81
CA PRO A 192 -0.70 -12.54 -14.20
C PRO A 192 -1.88 -11.99 -15.01
N GLU A 193 -3.09 -12.50 -14.79
CA GLU A 193 -4.30 -12.09 -15.50
C GLU A 193 -4.73 -10.65 -15.23
N GLU A 194 -4.39 -10.11 -14.05
CA GLU A 194 -4.68 -8.73 -13.64
C GLU A 194 -3.57 -7.75 -14.06
N HIS A 195 -2.39 -8.27 -14.43
CA HIS A 195 -1.16 -7.49 -14.65
C HIS A 195 -0.54 -7.69 -16.05
N LYS A 196 -1.37 -7.79 -17.09
CA LYS A 196 -0.95 -8.16 -18.48
C LYS A 196 0.20 -7.34 -19.08
N THR A 197 0.28 -6.04 -18.77
CA THR A 197 1.26 -5.12 -19.35
C THR A 197 2.47 -4.87 -18.45
N PHE A 198 2.27 -4.93 -17.13
CA PHE A 198 3.29 -4.67 -16.13
C PHE A 198 3.03 -5.57 -14.91
N GLY A 199 3.75 -6.68 -14.85
CA GLY A 199 4.00 -7.43 -13.63
C GLY A 199 3.35 -8.81 -13.49
N ALA A 200 3.81 -9.53 -12.48
CA ALA A 200 3.39 -10.87 -12.07
C ALA A 200 3.91 -12.07 -12.90
N ASN A 201 4.96 -11.90 -13.71
CA ASN A 201 5.54 -12.98 -14.53
C ASN A 201 6.82 -13.59 -13.96
N LEU A 202 7.09 -13.35 -12.67
CA LEU A 202 8.34 -13.67 -11.97
C LEU A 202 9.57 -13.07 -12.66
N ASP A 203 9.42 -11.86 -13.20
CA ASP A 203 10.46 -11.15 -13.96
C ASP A 203 10.79 -9.77 -13.38
N ASP A 204 11.70 -9.05 -14.02
CA ASP A 204 12.10 -7.71 -13.61
C ASP A 204 11.00 -6.65 -13.79
N LYS A 205 9.83 -7.02 -14.32
CA LYS A 205 8.67 -6.12 -14.45
C LYS A 205 7.64 -6.35 -13.35
N SER A 206 7.85 -7.33 -12.46
CA SER A 206 6.93 -7.64 -11.36
C SER A 206 6.84 -6.55 -10.29
N SER A 207 7.85 -5.70 -10.14
CA SER A 207 7.80 -4.57 -9.20
C SER A 207 8.77 -3.44 -9.57
N CYS A 208 8.67 -2.35 -8.81
CA CYS A 208 9.68 -1.31 -8.79
C CYS A 208 10.95 -1.78 -8.05
N TRP A 209 11.96 -0.91 -7.95
CA TRP A 209 13.14 -1.18 -7.15
C TRP A 209 12.88 -0.96 -5.65
N LEU A 210 13.02 -2.02 -4.86
CA LEU A 210 12.84 -1.99 -3.40
C LEU A 210 14.19 -1.88 -2.69
N ARG A 211 14.27 -0.97 -1.72
CA ARG A 211 15.44 -0.83 -0.84
C ARG A 211 15.52 -2.00 0.14
N VAL A 212 16.75 -2.41 0.46
CA VAL A 212 17.02 -3.46 1.44
C VAL A 212 17.62 -2.88 2.71
N ALA A 213 16.98 -3.16 3.85
CA ALA A 213 17.51 -2.80 5.16
C ALA A 213 18.75 -3.64 5.47
N MET A 214 19.85 -2.95 5.82
CA MET A 214 21.10 -3.58 6.21
C MET A 214 21.36 -3.36 7.71
N PRO A 215 22.02 -4.29 8.43
CA PRO A 215 22.31 -4.12 9.86
C PRO A 215 23.11 -2.85 10.20
N SER A 216 23.96 -2.39 9.28
CA SER A 216 24.68 -1.11 9.36
C SER A 216 24.92 -0.59 7.95
N ALA A 217 24.64 0.70 7.74
CA ALA A 217 24.81 1.39 6.47
C ALA A 217 25.34 2.80 6.72
N GLY A 218 26.51 3.11 6.16
CA GLY A 218 27.14 4.41 6.23
C GLY A 218 27.69 4.86 4.87
N ALA A 219 28.30 6.04 4.83
CA ALA A 219 28.88 6.60 3.61
C ALA A 219 30.12 5.79 3.19
N GLY A 220 29.92 4.75 2.37
CA GLY A 220 30.98 3.87 1.87
C GLY A 220 31.43 2.76 2.83
N PHE A 221 30.68 2.48 3.89
CA PHE A 221 30.98 1.39 4.84
C PHE A 221 29.68 0.75 5.37
N GLY A 222 29.78 -0.48 5.88
CA GLY A 222 28.66 -1.19 6.48
C GLY A 222 28.55 -2.64 5.98
N HIS A 223 27.35 -3.21 6.09
CA HIS A 223 27.04 -4.54 5.58
C HIS A 223 26.43 -4.45 4.19
N GLN A 224 26.77 -5.41 3.32
CA GLN A 224 26.15 -5.55 2.02
C GLN A 224 25.89 -7.04 1.74
N PHE A 225 24.65 -7.46 1.94
CA PHE A 225 24.16 -8.81 1.63
C PHE A 225 22.98 -8.68 0.70
N ILE A 226 23.23 -8.70 -0.61
CA ILE A 226 22.17 -8.56 -1.62
C ILE A 226 21.37 -9.86 -1.70
N PRO A 227 20.04 -9.83 -1.46
CA PRO A 227 19.19 -10.99 -1.66
C PRO A 227 19.26 -11.48 -3.11
N ARG A 228 19.39 -12.79 -3.29
CA ARG A 228 19.48 -13.45 -4.60
C ARG A 228 18.10 -13.81 -5.13
N ILE A 229 17.99 -13.93 -6.46
CA ILE A 229 16.76 -14.34 -7.13
C ILE A 229 16.26 -15.68 -6.55
N GLY A 230 14.96 -15.77 -6.31
CA GLY A 230 14.30 -16.93 -5.70
C GLY A 230 14.23 -16.89 -4.17
N GLN A 231 15.05 -16.09 -3.49
CA GLN A 231 14.97 -15.97 -2.03
C GLN A 231 13.65 -15.32 -1.59
N GLU A 232 13.19 -15.70 -0.40
CA GLU A 232 12.03 -15.09 0.23
C GLU A 232 12.45 -13.92 1.12
N VAL A 233 11.76 -12.80 0.98
CA VAL A 233 12.04 -11.57 1.70
C VAL A 233 10.82 -11.05 2.43
N LEU A 234 11.04 -10.39 3.55
CA LEU A 234 10.03 -9.62 4.27
C LEU A 234 9.96 -8.21 3.69
N VAL A 235 8.75 -7.81 3.30
CA VAL A 235 8.43 -6.50 2.76
C VAL A 235 7.52 -5.77 3.74
N ASP A 236 8.01 -4.65 4.27
CA ASP A 236 7.22 -3.72 5.07
C ASP A 236 6.91 -2.45 4.25
N PHE A 237 6.00 -1.64 4.74
CA PHE A 237 5.48 -0.46 4.04
C PHE A 237 5.61 0.77 4.93
N ILE A 238 6.43 1.74 4.52
CA ILE A 238 6.73 2.92 5.33
C ILE A 238 5.44 3.73 5.57
N GLU A 239 5.07 3.96 6.83
CA GLU A 239 3.78 4.55 7.25
C GLU A 239 2.54 3.75 6.79
N GLY A 240 2.68 2.45 6.51
CA GLY A 240 1.61 1.62 5.97
C GLY A 240 1.23 1.97 4.52
N ASP A 241 2.02 2.81 3.84
CA ASP A 241 1.76 3.20 2.45
C ASP A 241 2.16 2.06 1.49
N ILE A 242 1.18 1.50 0.78
CA ILE A 242 1.38 0.39 -0.18
C ILE A 242 2.33 0.73 -1.34
N ASP A 243 2.52 2.01 -1.64
CA ASP A 243 3.43 2.49 -2.70
C ASP A 243 4.87 2.68 -2.19
N ARG A 244 5.11 2.44 -0.88
CA ARG A 244 6.42 2.65 -0.23
C ARG A 244 6.96 1.37 0.41
N PRO A 245 7.15 0.29 -0.38
CA PRO A 245 7.70 -0.96 0.12
C PRO A 245 9.19 -0.85 0.45
N VAL A 246 9.62 -1.53 1.50
CA VAL A 246 11.02 -1.69 1.91
C VAL A 246 11.25 -3.13 2.38
N ILE A 247 12.36 -3.73 1.95
CA ILE A 247 12.76 -5.05 2.42
C ILE A 247 13.37 -4.91 3.81
N THR A 248 12.82 -5.61 4.79
CA THR A 248 13.27 -5.56 6.19
C THR A 248 14.06 -6.80 6.62
N GLY A 249 13.98 -7.88 5.86
CA GLY A 249 14.71 -9.12 6.14
C GLY A 249 14.58 -10.17 5.05
N VAL A 250 15.32 -11.26 5.23
CA VAL A 250 15.32 -12.44 4.36
C VAL A 250 14.93 -13.66 5.20
N LEU A 251 14.10 -14.55 4.65
CA LEU A 251 13.61 -15.73 5.34
C LEU A 251 14.16 -17.01 4.70
N TYR A 252 14.45 -17.98 5.56
CA TYR A 252 14.62 -19.37 5.14
C TYR A 252 13.26 -20.05 5.04
N ASN A 253 13.13 -20.97 4.09
CA ASN A 253 11.92 -21.76 3.85
C ASN A 253 12.28 -23.17 3.36
N GLY A 254 11.28 -23.95 2.95
CA GLY A 254 11.50 -25.34 2.52
C GLY A 254 12.41 -25.49 1.29
N SER A 255 12.42 -24.50 0.39
CA SER A 255 13.28 -24.49 -0.81
C SER A 255 14.63 -23.81 -0.55
N HIS A 256 14.70 -22.92 0.44
CA HIS A 256 15.90 -22.21 0.88
C HIS A 256 16.16 -22.51 2.36
N PRO A 257 16.75 -23.67 2.70
CA PRO A 257 16.96 -24.06 4.08
C PRO A 257 18.06 -23.21 4.75
N THR A 258 18.08 -23.23 6.08
CA THR A 258 19.15 -22.65 6.90
C THR A 258 20.53 -23.24 6.54
N PRO A 259 21.62 -22.48 6.70
CA PRO A 259 22.97 -22.94 6.35
C PRO A 259 23.39 -24.16 7.17
N ASP A 260 24.01 -25.11 6.47
CA ASP A 260 24.72 -26.25 7.02
C ASP A 260 26.21 -25.88 7.20
N PHE A 261 26.59 -25.50 8.42
CA PHE A 261 27.96 -25.10 8.67
C PHE A 261 28.95 -26.28 8.51
N SER A 262 30.10 -26.00 7.92
CA SER A 262 31.18 -26.98 7.65
C SER A 262 30.78 -28.16 6.76
N GLY A 263 29.65 -28.06 6.04
CA GLY A 263 29.11 -29.14 5.21
C GLY A 263 28.77 -30.42 5.99
N ALA A 264 28.57 -30.31 7.30
CA ALA A 264 28.33 -31.45 8.19
C ALA A 264 27.20 -31.13 9.18
N GLY A 265 26.17 -31.98 9.16
CA GLY A 265 25.00 -31.84 10.02
C GLY A 265 24.10 -30.66 9.66
N ALA A 266 22.96 -30.58 10.34
CA ALA A 266 21.97 -29.53 10.13
C ALA A 266 21.24 -29.23 11.44
N LEU A 267 20.42 -28.19 11.44
CA LEU A 267 19.42 -28.00 12.49
C LEU A 267 18.41 -29.17 12.49
N PRO A 268 17.87 -29.57 13.65
CA PRO A 268 18.05 -28.97 14.98
C PRO A 268 19.27 -29.49 15.76
N ALA A 269 20.02 -30.45 15.23
CA ALA A 269 21.08 -31.11 15.99
C ALA A 269 22.29 -30.20 16.25
N ASN A 270 22.63 -29.34 15.28
CA ASN A 270 23.72 -28.36 15.37
C ASN A 270 23.24 -26.98 15.87
N LYS A 271 22.33 -26.94 16.85
CA LYS A 271 21.73 -25.69 17.37
C LYS A 271 22.70 -24.72 18.09
N THR A 272 23.90 -25.19 18.43
CA THR A 272 24.95 -24.38 19.08
C THR A 272 25.87 -23.69 18.07
N LEU A 273 25.65 -23.90 16.76
CA LEU A 273 26.42 -23.28 15.69
C LEU A 273 25.71 -22.02 15.20
N SER A 274 26.47 -20.94 15.01
CA SER A 274 25.99 -19.68 14.44
C SER A 274 27.05 -19.06 13.52
N GLY A 275 26.67 -18.18 12.59
CA GLY A 275 27.63 -17.58 11.68
C GLY A 275 27.08 -17.15 10.33
N ILE A 276 27.99 -16.93 9.39
CA ILE A 276 27.72 -16.49 8.02
C ILE A 276 28.35 -17.51 7.07
N LYS A 277 27.52 -18.14 6.23
CA LYS A 277 27.96 -18.98 5.12
C LYS A 277 27.55 -18.29 3.81
N SER A 278 28.51 -17.93 2.98
CA SER A 278 28.26 -17.38 1.65
C SER A 278 28.04 -18.51 0.64
N LYS A 279 27.77 -18.14 -0.61
CA LYS A 279 27.76 -19.06 -1.75
C LYS A 279 28.55 -18.40 -2.89
N GLU A 280 29.39 -19.16 -3.55
CA GLU A 280 30.04 -18.76 -4.79
C GLU A 280 28.98 -18.33 -5.82
N HIS A 281 29.27 -17.28 -6.57
CA HIS A 281 28.37 -16.84 -7.63
C HIS A 281 28.46 -17.83 -8.80
N GLN A 282 27.33 -18.40 -9.23
CA GLN A 282 27.27 -19.41 -10.28
C GLN A 282 28.15 -20.66 -10.05
N GLY A 283 28.53 -20.91 -8.81
CA GLY A 283 29.41 -22.02 -8.44
C GLY A 283 28.91 -22.80 -7.22
N GLY A 284 29.71 -23.78 -6.81
CA GLY A 284 29.43 -24.67 -5.67
C GLY A 284 30.23 -24.31 -4.41
N GLY A 285 31.20 -23.42 -4.51
CA GLY A 285 32.04 -23.01 -3.39
C GLY A 285 31.33 -22.12 -2.37
N TYR A 286 31.97 -21.89 -1.24
CA TYR A 286 31.50 -20.97 -0.21
C TYR A 286 32.65 -20.48 0.67
N ASN A 287 32.42 -19.35 1.35
CA ASN A 287 33.20 -18.92 2.50
C ASN A 287 32.34 -19.01 3.74
N GLU A 288 32.94 -19.26 4.89
CA GLU A 288 32.22 -19.47 6.13
C GLU A 288 32.94 -18.81 7.30
N LEU A 289 32.21 -17.98 8.05
CA LEU A 289 32.53 -17.55 9.40
C LEU A 289 31.60 -18.29 10.35
N LEU A 290 32.15 -19.10 11.26
CA LEU A 290 31.42 -19.97 12.17
C LEU A 290 31.83 -19.70 13.61
N PHE A 291 30.85 -19.60 14.49
CA PHE A 291 30.97 -19.65 15.94
C PHE A 291 30.29 -20.93 16.44
N ASP A 292 31.01 -21.70 17.26
CA ASP A 292 30.51 -22.91 17.90
C ASP A 292 30.48 -22.66 19.40
N ASP A 293 29.28 -22.50 19.96
CA ASP A 293 29.05 -22.19 21.38
C ASP A 293 28.76 -23.46 22.20
N THR A 294 29.23 -24.62 21.73
CA THR A 294 29.08 -25.87 22.45
C THR A 294 29.82 -25.79 23.80
N PRO A 295 29.17 -26.14 24.94
CA PRO A 295 29.80 -26.07 26.26
C PRO A 295 31.10 -26.86 26.33
N GLY A 296 32.18 -26.21 26.76
CA GLY A 296 33.52 -26.80 26.85
C GLY A 296 34.27 -26.92 25.51
N GLU A 297 33.64 -26.57 24.39
CA GLU A 297 34.19 -26.73 23.04
C GLU A 297 34.07 -25.43 22.21
N VAL A 298 34.09 -24.27 22.88
CA VAL A 298 33.88 -22.96 22.25
C VAL A 298 34.99 -22.65 21.25
N ARG A 299 34.61 -22.23 20.04
CA ARG A 299 35.56 -21.86 18.98
C ARG A 299 34.98 -20.89 17.95
N ALA A 300 35.88 -20.25 17.22
CA ALA A 300 35.58 -19.51 16.01
C ALA A 300 36.39 -20.08 14.83
N LYS A 301 35.78 -20.10 13.64
CA LYS A 301 36.42 -20.56 12.39
C LYS A 301 36.10 -19.62 11.25
N LEU A 302 37.13 -19.23 10.50
CA LEU A 302 37.00 -18.60 9.19
C LEU A 302 37.57 -19.56 8.14
N SER A 303 36.77 -20.00 7.19
CA SER A 303 37.21 -20.95 6.15
C SER A 303 36.76 -20.57 4.75
N SER A 304 37.58 -20.94 3.77
CA SER A 304 37.25 -20.86 2.35
C SER A 304 37.26 -22.25 1.74
N GLU A 305 36.25 -22.56 0.93
CA GLU A 305 36.21 -23.80 0.15
C GLU A 305 37.36 -23.85 -0.85
N SER A 306 37.81 -22.69 -1.35
CA SER A 306 38.98 -22.58 -2.22
C SER A 306 40.24 -23.01 -1.46
N GLY A 307 40.87 -24.10 -1.94
CA GLY A 307 42.07 -24.68 -1.33
C GLY A 307 41.85 -25.25 0.08
N LYS A 308 40.60 -25.38 0.55
CA LYS A 308 40.24 -25.87 1.89
C LYS A 308 40.99 -25.16 3.03
N THR A 309 41.22 -23.86 2.85
CA THR A 309 41.96 -23.04 3.81
C THR A 309 41.08 -22.64 4.98
N GLN A 310 41.64 -22.61 6.19
CA GLN A 310 40.89 -22.25 7.40
C GLN A 310 41.79 -21.65 8.48
N LEU A 311 41.28 -20.64 9.17
CA LEU A 311 41.78 -20.10 10.42
C LEU A 311 40.84 -20.57 11.54
N ASN A 312 41.37 -21.28 12.53
CA ASN A 312 40.62 -21.77 13.68
C ASN A 312 41.16 -21.12 14.96
N GLN A 313 40.27 -20.70 15.86
CA GLN A 313 40.60 -20.17 17.18
C GLN A 313 39.75 -20.87 18.24
N GLY A 314 40.35 -21.25 19.37
CA GLY A 314 39.69 -21.99 20.45
C GLY A 314 39.79 -23.51 20.28
N PHE A 315 38.77 -24.24 20.75
CA PHE A 315 38.81 -25.70 20.81
C PHE A 315 38.82 -26.35 19.42
N LEU A 316 39.85 -27.15 19.12
CA LEU A 316 40.00 -27.75 17.79
C LEU A 316 39.22 -29.07 17.69
N THR A 317 38.21 -29.11 16.83
CA THR A 317 37.46 -30.34 16.52
C THR A 317 37.21 -30.49 15.03
N HIS A 318 36.92 -31.71 14.61
CA HIS A 318 36.35 -31.98 13.30
C HIS A 318 34.98 -31.29 13.15
N PRO A 319 34.46 -31.13 11.91
CA PRO A 319 33.11 -30.64 11.69
C PRO A 319 32.09 -31.36 12.56
N ARG A 320 31.22 -30.60 13.23
CA ARG A 320 30.22 -31.15 14.14
C ARG A 320 29.08 -31.76 13.33
N SER A 321 28.78 -33.02 13.58
CA SER A 321 27.65 -33.71 12.96
C SER A 321 26.75 -34.26 14.06
N ASN A 322 25.45 -33.99 13.94
CA ASN A 322 24.44 -34.38 14.93
C ASN A 322 24.79 -33.93 16.37
N GLY A 323 25.30 -32.69 16.51
CA GLY A 323 25.70 -32.12 17.80
C GLY A 323 27.03 -32.63 18.37
N LYS A 324 27.69 -33.60 17.71
CA LYS A 324 28.93 -34.22 18.19
C LYS A 324 30.10 -33.90 17.26
N ALA A 325 31.27 -33.65 17.84
CA ALA A 325 32.51 -33.43 17.10
C ALA A 325 33.64 -34.24 17.73
N GLN A 326 34.56 -34.72 16.90
CA GLN A 326 35.77 -35.39 17.38
C GLN A 326 36.87 -34.35 17.64
N PRO A 327 37.52 -34.34 18.82
CA PRO A 327 38.67 -33.49 19.08
C PRO A 327 39.78 -33.73 18.06
N ARG A 328 40.40 -32.64 17.58
CA ARG A 328 41.57 -32.67 16.68
C ARG A 328 42.90 -32.55 17.43
N GLY A 329 42.85 -32.40 18.75
CA GLY A 329 44.00 -32.24 19.64
C GLY A 329 43.98 -30.89 20.37
N GLU A 330 44.95 -30.69 21.26
CA GLU A 330 45.21 -29.40 21.89
C GLU A 330 46.14 -28.61 20.97
N GLY A 331 45.60 -27.60 20.28
CA GLY A 331 46.39 -26.69 19.46
C GLY A 331 47.03 -25.60 20.33
N PHE A 332 48.26 -25.22 20.00
CA PHE A 332 48.87 -23.95 20.40
C PHE A 332 48.64 -22.91 19.30
#